data_AF-A0A1F4DNX5-F1
#
_entry.id   AF-A0A1F4DNX5-F1
#
_cell.length_a   1.000
_cell.length_b   1.000
_cell.length_c   1.000
_cell.angle_alpha   90.00
_cell.angle_beta   90.00
_cell.angle_gamma   90.00
#
_symmetry.space_group_name_H-M   'P 1'
#
loop_
_entity.id
_entity.type
_entity.pdbx_description
1 polymer ?
#
loop_
_entity_poly.entity_id
_entity_poly.type
_entity_poly.pdbx_seq_one_letter_code
_entity_poly.pdbx_strand_id
1 'polypeptide(L)' 'MRGQRPAELAAEKPGLRWGADHFGMRVKGDFDGFCTGLRNQGVAFSMDPTDFNPTTRIAFIKAPDGVSVELLHRKDQP' A
#
# COMPACT_ATOMS: atom_id res chain seq x y z
N MET A 1 -3.37 10.63 5.29
CA MET A 1 -3.93 10.48 6.66
C MET A 1 -3.08 9.40 7.33
N ARG A 2 -3.28 8.99 8.57
CA ARG A 2 -2.65 7.75 9.08
C ARG A 2 -3.34 7.29 10.34
N GLY A 3 -3.30 5.99 10.62
CA GLY A 3 -3.53 5.50 11.98
C GLY A 3 -2.45 6.00 12.93
N GLN A 4 -2.84 6.37 14.15
CA GLN A 4 -1.89 6.74 15.20
C GLN A 4 -1.11 5.50 15.67
N ARG A 5 0.23 5.58 15.65
CA ARG A 5 1.10 4.57 16.25
C ARG A 5 1.42 4.93 17.71
N PRO A 6 1.79 3.97 18.57
CA PRO A 6 2.32 4.27 19.90
C PRO A 6 3.49 5.25 19.80
N ALA A 7 3.45 6.31 20.62
CA ALA A 7 4.41 7.42 20.61
C ALA A 7 4.45 8.31 19.34
N GLU A 8 3.41 8.30 18.49
CA GLU A 8 3.27 9.24 17.36
C GLU A 8 2.21 10.32 17.67
N LEU A 9 2.60 11.60 17.62
CA LEU A 9 1.67 12.74 17.70
C LEU A 9 1.58 13.47 16.35
N ALA A 10 0.37 13.67 15.83
CA ALA A 10 0.20 14.33 14.53
C ALA A 10 0.66 15.79 14.53
N ALA A 11 0.60 16.47 15.68
CA ALA A 11 1.09 17.83 15.83
C ALA A 11 2.60 17.98 15.54
N GLU A 12 3.37 16.89 15.61
CA GLU A 12 4.82 16.88 15.38
C GLU A 12 5.19 16.73 13.89
N LYS A 13 4.21 16.50 13.00
CA LYS A 13 4.44 16.35 11.56
C LYS A 13 3.53 17.30 10.77
N PRO A 14 4.06 18.41 10.21
CA PRO A 14 3.29 19.35 9.41
C PRO A 14 2.51 18.64 8.30
N GLY A 15 1.19 18.83 8.26
CA GLY A 15 0.30 18.21 7.27
C GLY A 15 -0.21 16.81 7.61
N LEU A 16 0.24 16.20 8.70
CA LEU A 16 -0.30 14.93 9.17
C LEU A 16 -1.71 15.14 9.75
N ARG A 17 -2.65 14.32 9.29
CA ARG A 17 -4.03 14.28 9.78
C ARG A 17 -4.40 12.86 10.18
N TRP A 18 -5.14 12.72 11.28
CA TRP A 18 -5.65 11.43 11.75
C TRP A 18 -6.87 10.97 10.97
N GLY A 19 -6.98 9.66 10.77
CA GLY A 19 -8.13 9.00 10.18
C GLY A 19 -7.74 7.77 9.36
N ALA A 20 -8.73 7.16 8.71
CA ALA A 20 -8.46 6.11 7.73
C ALA A 20 -7.60 6.68 6.59
N ASP A 21 -6.52 5.97 6.28
CA ASP A 21 -5.53 6.44 5.30
C ASP A 21 -5.55 5.67 3.99
N HIS A 22 -5.72 4.35 4.09
CA HIS A 22 -5.77 3.47 2.94
C HIS A 22 -6.52 2.19 3.29
N PHE A 23 -6.94 1.47 2.26
CA PHE A 23 -7.41 0.10 2.38
C PHE A 23 -6.26 -0.86 2.06
N GLY A 24 -6.01 -1.82 2.95
CA GLY A 24 -5.06 -2.90 2.69
C GLY A 24 -5.75 -4.09 2.05
N MET A 25 -5.26 -4.54 0.90
CA MET A 25 -5.77 -5.72 0.19
C MET A 25 -4.67 -6.76 0.03
N ARG A 26 -4.90 -7.97 0.55
CA ARG A 26 -3.95 -9.08 0.39
C ARG A 26 -4.09 -9.70 -0.99
N VAL A 27 -3.01 -9.68 -1.75
CA VAL A 27 -2.88 -10.36 -3.04
C VAL A 27 -2.20 -11.71 -2.82
N LYS A 28 -2.88 -12.79 -3.23
CA LYS A 28 -2.36 -14.17 -3.20
C LYS A 28 -1.83 -14.56 -4.57
N GLY A 29 -0.84 -15.45 -4.63
CA GLY A 29 -0.25 -15.93 -5.88
C GLY A 29 0.77 -14.94 -6.46
N ASP A 30 0.81 -14.84 -7.78
CA ASP A 30 1.76 -14.01 -8.53
C ASP A 30 1.49 -12.51 -8.33
N PHE A 31 2.25 -11.88 -7.43
CA PHE A 31 2.11 -10.47 -7.12
C PHE A 31 2.55 -9.55 -8.25
N ASP A 32 3.66 -9.86 -8.91
CA ASP A 32 4.22 -9.00 -9.95
C ASP A 32 3.38 -9.10 -11.24
N GLY A 33 2.87 -10.28 -11.57
CA GLY A 33 1.90 -10.48 -12.64
C GLY A 33 0.58 -9.74 -12.39
N PHE A 34 0.06 -9.78 -11.16
CA PHE A 34 -1.12 -8.99 -10.78
C PHE A 34 -0.88 -7.48 -10.93
N CYS A 35 0.27 -6.97 -10.46
CA CYS A 35 0.61 -5.56 -10.61
C CYS A 35 0.77 -5.14 -12.07
N THR A 36 1.36 -6.02 -12.90
CA THR A 36 1.49 -5.80 -14.35
C THR A 36 0.12 -5.72 -15.02
N GLY A 37 -0.80 -6.63 -14.65
CA GLY A 37 -2.18 -6.59 -15.13
C GLY A 37 -2.88 -5.27 -14.81
N LEU A 38 -2.75 -4.77 -13.59
CA LEU A 38 -3.31 -3.48 -13.19
C LEU A 38 -2.74 -2.31 -14.00
N ARG A 39 -1.43 -2.28 -14.25
CA ARG A 39 -0.82 -1.24 -15.11
C ARG A 39 -1.35 -1.28 -16.53
N ASN A 40 -1.51 -2.47 -17.09
CA ASN A 40 -2.07 -2.65 -18.44
C ASN A 40 -3.53 -2.17 -18.52
N GLN A 41 -4.25 -2.20 -17.40
CA GLN A 41 -5.60 -1.64 -17.27
C GLN A 41 -5.62 -0.13 -17.00
N GLY A 42 -4.46 0.54 -16.96
CA GLY A 42 -4.35 1.98 -16.75
C GLY A 42 -4.40 2.42 -15.28
N VAL A 43 -4.30 1.48 -14.32
CA VAL A 43 -4.28 1.82 -12.90
C VAL A 43 -2.98 2.53 -12.55
N ALA A 44 -3.08 3.71 -11.92
CA ALA A 44 -1.94 4.50 -11.51
C ALA A 44 -1.33 3.96 -10.20
N PHE A 45 -0.03 3.71 -10.22
CA PHE A 45 0.74 3.35 -9.03
C PHE A 45 1.30 4.64 -8.40
N SER A 46 1.05 4.84 -7.11
CA SER A 46 1.72 5.88 -6.31
C SER A 46 3.01 5.37 -5.66
N MET A 47 3.19 4.04 -5.61
CA MET A 47 4.43 3.38 -5.22
C MET A 47 4.55 2.04 -5.95
N ASP A 48 5.70 1.82 -6.60
CA ASP A 48 5.97 0.58 -7.31
C ASP A 48 6.11 -0.63 -6.35
N PRO A 49 5.86 -1.86 -6.84
CA PRO A 49 6.14 -3.10 -6.10
C PRO A 49 7.52 -3.10 -5.44
N THR A 50 7.54 -3.12 -4.12
CA THR A 50 8.74 -3.00 -3.31
C THR A 50 8.73 -4.07 -2.21
N ASP A 51 9.88 -4.70 -2.00
CA ASP A 51 10.08 -5.58 -0.85
C ASP A 51 10.25 -4.73 0.41
N PHE A 52 9.18 -4.63 1.21
CA PHE A 52 9.18 -3.85 2.45
C PHE A 52 9.99 -4.52 3.55
N ASN A 53 9.98 -5.85 3.57
CA ASN A 53 10.79 -6.69 4.45
C ASN A 53 10.97 -8.09 3.80
N PRO A 54 11.76 -9.01 4.39
CA PRO A 54 12.05 -10.30 3.79
C PRO A 54 10.82 -11.17 3.47
N THR A 55 9.70 -10.97 4.17
CA THR A 55 8.48 -11.78 4.01
C THR A 55 7.33 -11.02 3.37
N THR A 56 7.48 -9.72 3.10
CA THR A 56 6.38 -8.86 2.67
C THR A 56 6.79 -7.97 1.50
N ARG A 57 6.00 -8.03 0.44
CA ARG A 57 6.09 -7.13 -0.72
C ARG A 57 4.82 -6.29 -0.78
N ILE A 58 4.96 -5.01 -1.08
CA ILE A 58 3.85 -4.06 -1.12
C ILE A 58 3.92 -3.19 -2.37
N ALA A 59 2.77 -2.66 -2.79
CA ALA A 59 2.65 -1.58 -3.77
C ALA A 59 1.49 -0.67 -3.35
N PHE A 60 1.48 0.59 -3.82
CA PHE A 60 0.32 1.47 -3.65
C PHE A 60 -0.25 1.88 -4.99
N ILE A 61 -1.58 1.78 -5.10
CA ILE A 61 -2.35 2.23 -6.26
C ILE A 61 -3.32 3.34 -5.88
N LYS A 62 -3.66 4.16 -6.87
CA LYS A 62 -4.72 5.17 -6.78
C LYS A 62 -6.02 4.59 -7.33
N ALA A 63 -6.98 4.37 -6.45
CA ALA A 63 -8.36 4.07 -6.81
C ALA A 63 -9.11 5.38 -7.19
N PRO A 64 -10.36 5.30 -7.68
CA PRO A 64 -11.18 6.48 -7.93
C PRO A 64 -11.25 7.42 -6.71
N ASP A 65 -11.43 8.72 -6.98
CA ASP A 65 -11.50 9.77 -5.96
C ASP A 65 -10.25 9.91 -5.07
N GLY A 66 -9.11 9.40 -5.53
CA GLY A 66 -7.84 9.51 -4.82
C GLY A 66 -7.71 8.57 -3.62
N VAL A 67 -8.60 7.58 -3.49
CA VAL A 67 -8.49 6.55 -2.45
C VAL A 67 -7.20 5.77 -2.63
N SER A 68 -6.42 5.68 -1.55
CA SER A 68 -5.17 4.94 -1.50
C SER A 68 -5.44 3.47 -1.16
N VAL A 69 -4.88 2.55 -1.95
CA VAL A 69 -4.97 1.11 -1.70
C VAL A 69 -3.56 0.52 -1.64
N GLU A 70 -3.26 -0.14 -0.52
CA GLU A 70 -2.04 -0.94 -0.36
C GLU A 70 -2.32 -2.36 -0.86
N LEU A 71 -1.59 -2.78 -1.90
CA LEU A 71 -1.53 -4.16 -2.33
C LEU A 71 -0.45 -4.86 -1.53
N LEU A 72 -0.82 -5.84 -0.73
CA LEU A 72 0.08 -6.56 0.16
C LEU A 72 0.21 -8.02 -0.25
N HIS A 73 1.44 -8.49 -0.43
CA HIS A 73 1.74 -9.88 -0.62
C HIS A 73 2.66 -10.38 0.49
N ARG A 74 2.25 -11.47 1.15
CA ARG A 74 3.13 -12.22 2.05
C ARG A 74 3.77 -13.32 1.23
N LYS A 75 5.10 -13.24 1.10
CA LYS A 75 5.90 -14.30 0.50
C LYS A 75 5.74 -15.53 1.38
N ASP A 76 5.69 -16.71 0.76
CA ASP A 76 5.70 -17.95 1.51
C ASP A 76 6.97 -18.01 2.35
N GLN A 77 6.81 -18.27 3.65
CA GLN A 77 7.97 -18.59 4.48
C GLN A 77 8.43 -20.01 4.13
N PRO A 78 9.75 -20.25 4.06
CA PRO A 78 10.26 -21.61 3.98
C PRO A 78 9.81 -22.46 5.17
#